data_AF-A0A318LYC4-F1
#
_entry.id   AF-A0A318LYC4-F1
#
_cell.length_a   1.000
_cell.length_b   1.000
_cell.length_c   1.000
_cell.angle_alpha   90.00
_cell.angle_beta   90.00
_cell.angle_gamma   90.00
#
_symmetry.space_group_name_H-M   'P 1'
#
loop_
_entity.id
_entity.type
_entity.pdbx_description
1 polymer ?
#
loop_
_entity_poly.entity_id
_entity_poly.type
_entity_poly.pdbx_seq_one_letter_code
_entity_poly.pdbx_strand_id
1 'polypeptide(L)'
;MTATQVRVPGRARLGGVLSGGTPTFVALFALSWLVTAFFQLDQWRAVLFAGSAVPASALLGLFAALVALGLGSLLDRSFLWAEPAVLTWLDFTGHDRVRHVSGRVWTVWGRRVLALGYVGALLAAAATAPLWAWWAGIALLGVGGLVVLPLAAGVGPPLRLPVAVSAGRQRLVDGWAARVLRQVSVTFLDPTMMLPSARPVPGTPVRSLGALALAGVLGRLRYAVPALLLGVVVALAHVALPGVPDAVLVGLGAFAALLPFGGGIGQLWRSPGLRRWLDASDVALRVWHAVVFALLALVWGLVVLAGTLLLGSPLASVAWLALPLAAAAVLRTATRPPVDYGAPGLTDTPFGQAPVRLVAQAVRGPDLGAVGVWLLAAAPFGLVTVLVAAALIAWCVLR
;
A
#
# COMPACT_ATOMS: atom_id res chain seq x y z
N MET A 1 -1.04 41.20 -23.68
CA MET A 1 -0.17 40.85 -22.54
C MET A 1 0.37 39.45 -22.74
N THR A 2 1.62 39.34 -23.21
CA THR A 2 2.33 38.08 -23.41
C THR A 2 2.84 37.59 -22.05
N ALA A 3 2.31 36.47 -21.56
CA ALA A 3 2.75 35.86 -20.32
C ALA A 3 4.22 35.45 -20.43
N THR A 4 5.11 36.26 -19.86
CA THR A 4 6.53 35.96 -19.76
C THR A 4 6.67 34.77 -18.81
N GLN A 5 7.03 33.60 -19.33
CA GLN A 5 7.32 32.44 -18.49
C GLN A 5 8.51 32.76 -17.60
N VAL A 6 8.26 33.11 -16.34
CA VAL A 6 9.31 33.26 -15.34
C VAL A 6 9.94 31.89 -15.11
N ARG A 7 11.18 31.71 -15.59
CA ARG A 7 12.00 30.53 -15.27
C ARG A 7 12.31 30.60 -13.78
N VAL A 8 11.74 29.68 -13.00
CA VAL A 8 12.22 29.42 -11.64
C VAL A 8 13.62 28.81 -11.76
N PRO A 9 14.68 29.48 -11.31
CA PRO A 9 16.05 28.96 -11.39
C PRO A 9 16.16 27.63 -10.63
N GLY A 10 16.88 26.65 -11.18
CA GLY A 10 17.19 25.38 -10.53
C GLY A 10 16.20 24.23 -10.76
N ARG A 11 15.10 24.41 -11.52
CA ARG A 11 14.14 23.33 -11.78
C ARG A 11 14.32 22.71 -13.17
N ALA A 12 15.02 21.59 -13.25
CA ALA A 12 15.15 20.82 -14.49
C ALA A 12 13.77 20.36 -15.00
N ARG A 13 13.44 20.69 -16.26
CA ARG A 13 12.29 20.10 -16.95
C ARG A 13 12.55 18.60 -17.03
N LEU A 14 11.60 17.78 -16.55
CA LEU A 14 11.72 16.31 -16.41
C LEU A 14 12.73 15.81 -15.37
N GLY A 15 13.11 16.62 -14.38
CA GLY A 15 13.95 16.16 -13.26
C GLY A 15 15.33 15.61 -13.67
N GLY A 16 15.83 15.96 -14.86
CA GLY A 16 17.09 15.46 -15.39
C GLY A 16 17.03 14.02 -15.93
N VAL A 17 15.84 13.45 -16.14
CA VAL A 17 15.68 12.07 -16.65
C VAL A 17 16.22 11.88 -18.09
N LEU A 18 16.48 12.96 -18.82
CA LEU A 18 17.11 12.92 -20.14
C LEU A 18 18.39 13.78 -20.20
N SER A 19 18.99 14.08 -19.05
CA SER A 19 20.20 14.92 -18.98
C SER A 19 21.50 14.13 -19.18
N GLY A 20 21.43 12.83 -19.47
CA GLY A 20 22.60 11.96 -19.58
C GLY A 20 23.25 11.57 -18.24
N GLY A 21 22.73 12.06 -17.11
CA GLY A 21 23.22 11.72 -15.77
C GLY A 21 22.57 10.48 -15.15
N THR A 22 22.89 10.19 -13.89
CA THR A 22 22.36 9.04 -13.11
C THR A 22 20.84 8.84 -13.22
N PRO A 23 19.98 9.88 -13.16
CA PRO A 23 18.53 9.69 -13.30
C PRO A 23 18.11 9.15 -14.68
N THR A 24 18.84 9.52 -15.73
CA THR A 24 18.60 9.02 -17.09
C THR A 24 18.93 7.53 -17.17
N PHE A 25 20.07 7.15 -16.60
CA PHE A 25 20.49 5.74 -16.53
C PHE A 25 19.48 4.88 -15.75
N VAL A 26 19.06 5.32 -14.56
CA VAL A 26 18.07 4.58 -13.74
C VAL A 26 16.73 4.45 -14.47
N ALA A 27 16.29 5.49 -15.17
CA ALA A 27 15.04 5.45 -15.94
C ALA A 27 15.12 4.47 -17.12
N LEU A 28 16.22 4.50 -17.88
CA LEU A 28 16.45 3.56 -18.98
C LEU A 28 16.54 2.12 -18.46
N PHE A 29 17.27 1.89 -17.36
CA PHE A 29 17.36 0.58 -16.72
C PHE A 29 15.99 0.05 -16.28
N ALA A 30 15.21 0.88 -15.60
CA ALA A 30 13.85 0.50 -15.18
C ALA A 30 12.95 0.21 -16.38
N LEU A 31 13.03 1.01 -17.45
CA LEU A 31 12.26 0.80 -18.67
C LEU A 31 12.67 -0.51 -19.37
N SER A 32 13.98 -0.76 -19.50
CA SER A 32 14.50 -2.01 -20.06
C SER A 32 13.98 -3.21 -19.28
N TRP A 33 14.02 -3.17 -17.94
CA TRP A 33 13.50 -4.24 -17.10
C TRP A 33 11.99 -4.48 -17.30
N LEU A 34 11.21 -3.40 -17.39
CA LEU A 34 9.77 -3.49 -17.68
C LEU A 34 9.48 -4.09 -19.07
N VAL A 35 10.32 -3.80 -20.06
CA VAL A 35 10.20 -4.39 -21.40
C VAL A 35 10.62 -5.86 -21.39
N THR A 36 11.71 -6.21 -20.70
CA THR A 36 12.17 -7.60 -20.57
C THR A 36 11.11 -8.53 -19.99
N ALA A 37 10.23 -8.04 -19.10
CA ALA A 37 9.12 -8.83 -18.58
C ALA A 37 8.20 -9.41 -19.68
N PHE A 38 7.98 -8.67 -20.79
CA PHE A 38 7.19 -9.15 -21.94
C PHE A 38 7.95 -10.12 -22.85
N PHE A 39 9.27 -10.21 -22.73
CA PHE A 39 10.06 -11.23 -23.42
C PHE A 39 10.14 -12.54 -22.61
N GLN A 40 9.80 -12.50 -21.32
CA GLN A 40 9.84 -13.65 -20.41
C GLN A 40 8.44 -14.18 -20.07
N LEU A 41 7.48 -14.07 -21.00
CA LEU A 41 6.08 -14.46 -20.74
C LEU A 41 5.93 -15.94 -20.36
N ASP A 42 6.76 -16.82 -20.90
CA ASP A 42 6.72 -18.24 -20.55
C ASP A 42 7.16 -18.49 -19.10
N GLN A 43 8.16 -17.75 -18.60
CA GLN A 43 8.56 -17.80 -17.19
C GLN A 43 7.44 -17.28 -16.29
N TRP A 44 6.82 -16.15 -16.66
CA TRP A 44 5.67 -15.62 -15.92
C TRP A 44 4.49 -16.58 -15.93
N ARG A 45 4.23 -17.26 -17.05
CA ARG A 45 3.17 -18.26 -17.16
C ARG A 45 3.43 -19.46 -16.25
N ALA A 46 4.66 -19.94 -16.23
CA ALA A 46 5.07 -21.02 -15.34
C ALA A 46 4.91 -20.63 -13.86
N VAL A 47 5.33 -19.42 -13.48
CA VAL A 47 5.29 -18.94 -12.09
C VAL A 47 3.88 -18.58 -11.62
N LEU A 48 3.13 -17.80 -12.41
CA LEU A 48 1.84 -17.25 -11.98
C LEU A 48 0.68 -18.21 -12.18
N PHE A 49 0.75 -19.06 -13.22
CA PHE A 49 -0.36 -19.94 -13.58
C PHE A 49 -0.02 -21.42 -13.40
N ALA A 50 1.20 -21.77 -12.98
CA ALA A 50 1.65 -23.16 -12.85
C ALA A 50 1.42 -24.00 -14.13
N GLY A 51 1.47 -23.36 -15.30
CA GLY A 51 1.16 -24.00 -16.59
C GLY A 51 -0.32 -24.32 -16.85
N SER A 52 -1.23 -23.93 -15.94
CA SER A 52 -2.67 -24.14 -16.09
C SER A 52 -3.34 -23.04 -16.93
N ALA A 53 -4.41 -23.40 -17.62
CA ALA A 53 -5.26 -22.44 -18.33
C ALA A 53 -6.18 -21.74 -17.32
N VAL A 54 -6.14 -20.41 -17.31
CA VAL A 54 -6.94 -19.59 -16.39
C VAL A 54 -8.13 -18.97 -17.14
N PRO A 55 -9.35 -19.01 -16.56
CA PRO A 55 -10.51 -18.38 -17.17
C PRO A 55 -10.29 -16.87 -17.29
N ALA A 56 -10.48 -16.33 -18.50
CA ALA A 56 -10.33 -14.90 -18.78
C ALA A 56 -11.25 -14.01 -17.92
N SER A 57 -12.41 -14.54 -17.49
CA SER A 57 -13.31 -13.85 -16.56
C SER A 57 -12.70 -13.64 -15.17
N ALA A 58 -11.93 -14.61 -14.65
CA ALA A 58 -11.25 -14.46 -13.35
C ALA A 58 -10.13 -13.42 -13.43
N LEU A 59 -9.35 -13.41 -14.52
CA LEU A 59 -8.33 -12.41 -14.79
C LEU A 59 -8.92 -11.01 -14.92
N LEU A 60 -10.00 -10.87 -15.68
CA LEU A 60 -10.71 -9.59 -15.83
C LEU A 60 -11.32 -9.13 -14.50
N GLY A 61 -11.87 -10.05 -13.70
CA GLY A 61 -12.37 -9.78 -12.37
C GLY A 61 -11.28 -9.28 -11.43
N LEU A 62 -10.14 -9.99 -11.37
CA LEU A 62 -8.96 -9.57 -10.59
C LEU A 62 -8.50 -8.18 -11.03
N PHE A 63 -8.41 -7.96 -12.34
CA PHE A 63 -8.02 -6.68 -12.90
C PHE A 63 -9.00 -5.56 -12.52
N ALA A 64 -10.31 -5.82 -12.59
CA ALA A 64 -11.35 -4.91 -12.15
C ALA A 64 -11.21 -4.53 -10.67
N ALA A 65 -10.93 -5.51 -9.81
CA ALA A 65 -10.70 -5.27 -8.38
C ALA A 65 -9.43 -4.43 -8.13
N LEU A 66 -8.33 -4.71 -8.84
CA LEU A 66 -7.09 -3.92 -8.76
C LEU A 66 -7.29 -2.49 -9.25
N VAL A 67 -8.05 -2.30 -10.34
CA VAL A 67 -8.43 -0.97 -10.84
C VAL A 67 -9.30 -0.25 -9.82
N ALA A 68 -10.33 -0.89 -9.27
CA ALA A 68 -11.18 -0.30 -8.23
C ALA A 68 -10.37 0.14 -7.00
N LEU A 69 -9.39 -0.67 -6.57
CA LEU A 69 -8.51 -0.34 -5.44
C LEU A 69 -7.53 0.80 -5.78
N GLY A 70 -6.91 0.75 -6.96
CA GLY A 70 -5.98 1.77 -7.44
C GLY A 70 -6.64 3.13 -7.66
N LEU A 71 -7.87 3.13 -8.18
CA LEU A 71 -8.70 4.30 -8.40
C LEU A 71 -9.34 4.80 -7.10
N GLY A 72 -9.86 3.91 -6.25
CA GLY A 72 -10.44 4.25 -4.95
C GLY A 72 -9.43 4.93 -4.02
N SER A 73 -8.17 4.49 -4.03
CA SER A 73 -7.10 5.13 -3.24
C SER A 73 -6.75 6.56 -3.69
N LEU A 74 -7.27 7.04 -4.83
CA LEU A 74 -7.17 8.45 -5.22
C LEU A 74 -8.26 9.30 -4.59
N LEU A 75 -9.40 8.72 -4.19
CA LEU A 75 -10.50 9.48 -3.60
C LEU A 75 -10.15 10.13 -2.26
N ASP A 76 -9.12 9.59 -1.57
CA ASP A 76 -8.60 10.17 -0.32
C ASP A 76 -7.94 11.55 -0.51
N ARG A 77 -7.80 12.05 -1.76
CA ARG A 77 -7.30 13.40 -2.10
C ARG A 77 -5.95 13.73 -1.47
N SER A 78 -5.21 12.72 -1.02
CA SER A 78 -3.84 12.81 -0.54
C SER A 78 -2.88 13.01 -1.72
N PHE A 79 -3.25 13.81 -2.71
CA PHE A 79 -2.45 14.35 -3.81
C PHE A 79 -2.46 15.88 -3.80
N LEU A 80 -3.22 16.51 -2.89
CA LEU A 80 -3.22 17.95 -2.61
C LEU A 80 -1.94 18.35 -1.86
N TRP A 81 -0.79 18.21 -2.50
CA TRP A 81 0.50 18.65 -1.97
C TRP A 81 1.10 19.61 -2.98
N ALA A 82 0.93 20.88 -2.69
CA ALA A 82 1.79 21.88 -3.25
C ALA A 82 2.55 22.52 -2.09
N GLU A 83 3.83 22.75 -2.34
CA GLU A 83 4.73 23.36 -1.39
C GLU A 83 4.15 24.72 -1.02
N PRO A 84 3.78 24.96 0.26
CA PRO A 84 3.04 26.14 0.64
C PRO A 84 3.73 27.41 0.17
N ALA A 85 5.06 27.47 0.29
CA ALA A 85 5.88 28.57 -0.22
C ALA A 85 5.67 28.81 -1.73
N VAL A 86 5.71 27.76 -2.55
CA VAL A 86 5.49 27.87 -4.01
C VAL A 86 4.08 28.35 -4.33
N LEU A 87 3.07 27.88 -3.60
CA LEU A 87 1.69 28.34 -3.78
C LEU A 87 1.54 29.81 -3.41
N THR A 88 2.12 30.24 -2.29
CA THR A 88 2.12 31.64 -1.86
C THR A 88 2.80 32.53 -2.90
N TRP A 89 3.95 32.12 -3.45
CA TRP A 89 4.62 32.84 -4.53
C TRP A 89 3.80 32.90 -5.84
N LEU A 90 3.08 31.83 -6.18
CA LEU A 90 2.19 31.81 -7.36
C LEU A 90 0.99 32.76 -7.20
N ASP A 91 0.43 32.83 -5.99
CA ASP A 91 -0.66 33.75 -5.65
C ASP A 91 -0.20 35.22 -5.79
N PHE A 92 1.06 35.54 -5.43
CA PHE A 92 1.64 36.88 -5.61
C PHE A 92 1.99 37.23 -7.06
N THR A 93 2.31 36.25 -7.90
CA THR A 93 2.79 36.47 -9.28
C THR A 93 1.68 36.38 -10.34
N GLY A 94 0.41 36.34 -9.91
CA GLY A 94 -0.75 36.27 -10.80
C GLY A 94 -0.85 34.97 -11.61
N HIS A 95 -0.10 33.93 -11.25
CA HIS A 95 -0.13 32.65 -11.95
C HIS A 95 -1.33 31.81 -11.50
N ASP A 96 -1.97 31.11 -12.45
CA ASP A 96 -3.11 30.24 -12.16
C ASP A 96 -2.70 29.00 -11.33
N ARG A 97 -2.78 29.15 -10.00
CA ARG A 97 -2.55 28.10 -9.00
C ARG A 97 -3.36 26.84 -9.30
N VAL A 98 -4.58 26.96 -9.82
CA VAL A 98 -5.47 25.83 -10.10
C VAL A 98 -4.89 24.97 -11.22
N ARG A 99 -4.32 25.60 -12.25
CA ARG A 99 -3.66 24.89 -13.35
C ARG A 99 -2.45 24.08 -12.88
N HIS A 100 -1.62 24.64 -12.00
CA HIS A 100 -0.43 23.95 -11.47
C HIS A 100 -0.79 22.76 -10.58
N VAL A 101 -1.74 22.93 -9.67
CA VAL A 101 -2.23 21.84 -8.82
C VAL A 101 -2.88 20.76 -9.68
N SER A 102 -3.71 21.14 -10.66
CA SER A 102 -4.40 20.20 -11.54
C SER A 102 -3.42 19.39 -12.39
N GLY A 103 -2.39 20.03 -12.98
CA GLY A 103 -1.37 19.32 -13.76
C GLY A 103 -0.63 18.24 -12.97
N ARG A 104 -0.37 18.48 -11.68
CA ARG A 104 0.25 17.47 -10.80
C ARG A 104 -0.67 16.28 -10.53
N VAL A 105 -1.94 16.55 -10.28
CA VAL A 105 -2.94 15.49 -10.07
C VAL A 105 -3.04 14.62 -11.31
N TRP A 106 -3.16 15.23 -12.49
CA TRP A 106 -3.14 14.51 -13.77
C TRP A 106 -1.89 13.67 -13.96
N THR A 107 -0.72 14.16 -13.53
CA THR A 107 0.54 13.40 -13.61
C THR A 107 0.52 12.16 -12.70
N VAL A 108 0.11 12.32 -11.44
CA VAL A 108 0.05 11.19 -10.49
C VAL A 108 -0.99 10.17 -10.94
N TRP A 109 -2.14 10.64 -11.39
CA TRP A 109 -3.22 9.80 -11.92
C TRP A 109 -2.78 9.06 -13.18
N GLY A 110 -2.21 9.76 -14.17
CA GLY A 110 -1.71 9.14 -15.40
C GLY A 110 -0.67 8.06 -15.12
N ARG A 111 0.26 8.30 -14.17
CA ARG A 111 1.23 7.28 -13.73
C ARG A 111 0.55 6.03 -13.16
N ARG A 112 -0.52 6.18 -12.37
CA ARG A 112 -1.26 5.03 -11.81
C ARG A 112 -2.04 4.27 -12.88
N VAL A 113 -2.71 4.97 -13.78
CA VAL A 113 -3.42 4.35 -14.91
C VAL A 113 -2.43 3.58 -15.79
N LEU A 114 -1.26 4.15 -16.07
CA LEU A 114 -0.18 3.47 -16.80
C LEU A 114 0.32 2.23 -16.05
N ALA A 115 0.56 2.32 -14.74
CA ALA A 115 1.00 1.18 -13.94
C ALA A 115 -0.04 0.05 -13.91
N LEU A 116 -1.32 0.39 -13.73
CA LEU A 116 -2.42 -0.59 -13.80
C LEU A 116 -2.53 -1.20 -15.20
N GLY A 117 -2.46 -0.39 -16.26
CA GLY A 117 -2.47 -0.87 -17.64
C GLY A 117 -1.33 -1.79 -17.97
N TYR A 118 -0.12 -1.48 -17.49
CA TYR A 118 1.04 -2.36 -17.62
C TYR A 118 0.80 -3.71 -16.93
N VAL A 119 0.37 -3.71 -15.66
CA VAL A 119 0.10 -4.96 -14.91
C VAL A 119 -1.00 -5.78 -15.59
N GLY A 120 -2.10 -5.14 -16.00
CA GLY A 120 -3.19 -5.82 -16.72
C GLY A 120 -2.75 -6.41 -18.05
N ALA A 121 -1.96 -5.67 -18.83
CA ALA A 121 -1.41 -6.14 -20.10
C ALA A 121 -0.43 -7.30 -19.91
N LEU A 122 0.44 -7.23 -18.90
CA LEU A 122 1.38 -8.31 -18.59
C LEU A 122 0.64 -9.60 -18.19
N LEU A 123 -0.36 -9.48 -17.29
CA LEU A 123 -1.17 -10.63 -16.88
C LEU A 123 -1.96 -11.22 -18.06
N ALA A 124 -2.60 -10.38 -18.87
CA ALA A 124 -3.35 -10.81 -20.05
C ALA A 124 -2.44 -11.49 -21.09
N ALA A 125 -1.25 -10.94 -21.34
CA ALA A 125 -0.27 -11.51 -22.26
C ALA A 125 0.27 -12.85 -21.75
N ALA A 126 0.65 -12.93 -20.47
CA ALA A 126 1.16 -14.16 -19.87
C ALA A 126 0.10 -15.28 -19.89
N ALA A 127 -1.17 -14.93 -19.65
CA ALA A 127 -2.30 -15.85 -19.68
C ALA A 127 -2.82 -16.16 -21.09
N THR A 128 -2.24 -15.61 -22.14
CA THR A 128 -2.73 -15.73 -23.53
C THR A 128 -4.22 -15.36 -23.65
N ALA A 129 -4.61 -14.28 -22.98
CA ALA A 129 -6.00 -13.87 -22.88
C ALA A 129 -6.61 -13.58 -24.26
N PRO A 130 -7.88 -13.97 -24.49
CA PRO A 130 -8.56 -13.74 -25.76
C PRO A 130 -8.75 -12.24 -26.01
N LEU A 131 -8.89 -11.86 -27.28
CA LEU A 131 -8.97 -10.46 -27.71
C LEU A 131 -10.09 -9.66 -27.02
N TRP A 132 -11.23 -10.28 -26.73
CA TRP A 132 -12.31 -9.59 -26.02
C TRP A 132 -11.91 -9.17 -24.60
N ALA A 133 -11.06 -9.92 -23.92
CA ALA A 133 -10.59 -9.60 -22.57
C ALA A 133 -9.66 -8.38 -22.57
N TRP A 134 -8.86 -8.22 -23.63
CA TRP A 134 -8.08 -7.00 -23.87
C TRP A 134 -8.98 -5.78 -24.02
N TRP A 135 -10.00 -5.87 -24.87
CA TRP A 135 -10.94 -4.77 -25.06
C TRP A 135 -11.72 -4.46 -23.78
N ALA A 136 -12.16 -5.47 -23.04
CA ALA A 136 -12.83 -5.28 -21.76
C ALA A 136 -11.90 -4.62 -20.72
N GLY A 137 -10.63 -5.03 -20.64
CA GLY A 137 -9.63 -4.42 -19.76
C GLY A 137 -9.34 -2.96 -20.14
N ILE A 138 -9.18 -2.67 -21.43
CA ILE A 138 -9.01 -1.30 -21.95
C ILE A 138 -10.24 -0.46 -21.64
N ALA A 139 -11.45 -0.98 -21.88
CA ALA A 139 -12.69 -0.29 -21.57
C ALA A 139 -12.83 -0.02 -20.07
N LEU A 140 -12.48 -0.98 -19.21
CA LEU A 140 -12.52 -0.84 -17.77
C LEU A 140 -11.54 0.24 -17.27
N LEU A 141 -10.30 0.25 -17.78
CA LEU A 141 -9.33 1.31 -17.47
C LEU A 141 -9.75 2.66 -18.05
N GLY A 142 -10.25 2.68 -19.27
CA GLY A 142 -10.67 3.89 -19.97
C GLY A 142 -11.88 4.54 -19.29
N VAL A 143 -12.94 3.78 -19.05
CA VAL A 143 -14.16 4.26 -18.39
C VAL A 143 -13.89 4.56 -16.92
N GLY A 144 -13.30 3.63 -16.18
CA GLY A 144 -13.03 3.80 -14.74
C GLY A 144 -12.01 4.91 -14.49
N GLY A 145 -10.90 4.88 -15.24
CA GLY A 145 -9.84 5.87 -15.20
C GLY A 145 -10.34 7.21 -15.70
N LEU A 146 -10.59 7.34 -17.00
CA LEU A 146 -10.77 8.62 -17.71
C LEU A 146 -12.15 9.27 -17.58
N VAL A 147 -13.20 8.52 -17.23
CA VAL A 147 -14.58 9.04 -17.21
C VAL A 147 -15.13 9.14 -15.78
N VAL A 148 -15.24 8.01 -15.09
CA VAL A 148 -15.93 7.94 -13.79
C VAL A 148 -15.21 8.73 -12.71
N LEU A 149 -13.89 8.66 -12.65
CA LEU A 149 -13.12 9.32 -11.59
C LEU A 149 -13.05 10.84 -11.72
N PRO A 150 -12.79 11.42 -12.92
CA PRO A 150 -12.90 12.86 -13.11
C PRO A 150 -14.30 13.39 -12.77
N LEU A 151 -15.35 12.68 -13.17
CA LEU A 151 -16.74 13.03 -12.82
C LEU A 151 -16.98 12.95 -11.30
N ALA A 152 -16.57 11.86 -10.65
CA ALA A 152 -16.68 11.71 -9.19
C ALA A 152 -15.83 12.74 -8.42
N ALA A 153 -14.74 13.22 -9.01
CA ALA A 153 -13.92 14.31 -8.48
C ALA A 153 -14.48 15.71 -8.79
N GLY A 154 -15.59 15.80 -9.54
CA GLY A 154 -16.24 17.05 -9.95
C GLY A 154 -15.48 17.83 -11.03
N VAL A 155 -14.58 17.18 -11.76
CA VAL A 155 -13.77 17.82 -12.81
C VAL A 155 -14.68 18.17 -14.00
N GLY A 156 -14.96 19.46 -14.17
CA GLY A 156 -15.59 20.01 -15.36
C GLY A 156 -14.57 20.56 -16.37
N PRO A 157 -14.97 20.79 -17.63
CA PRO A 157 -14.18 21.57 -18.58
C PRO A 157 -14.18 23.07 -18.18
N PRO A 158 -13.03 23.77 -18.21
CA PRO A 158 -11.68 23.24 -18.46
C PRO A 158 -11.23 22.37 -17.28
N LEU A 159 -10.57 21.22 -17.54
CA LEU A 159 -10.14 20.15 -16.63
C LEU A 159 -9.48 20.63 -15.30
N ARG A 160 -10.28 21.29 -14.47
CA ARG A 160 -9.90 21.98 -13.23
C ARG A 160 -10.55 21.21 -12.10
N LEU A 161 -9.75 20.86 -11.11
CA LEU A 161 -10.25 20.18 -9.93
C LEU A 161 -10.94 21.19 -9.02
N PRO A 162 -12.26 21.09 -8.76
CA PRO A 162 -12.95 22.00 -7.84
C PRO A 162 -12.36 21.94 -6.42
N VAL A 163 -11.79 20.79 -6.08
CA VAL A 163 -11.06 20.58 -4.83
C VAL A 163 -9.82 21.47 -4.72
N ALA A 164 -9.14 21.77 -5.83
CA ALA A 164 -8.00 22.69 -5.83
C ALA A 164 -8.44 24.15 -5.63
N VAL A 165 -9.63 24.50 -6.12
CA VAL A 165 -10.27 25.82 -5.96
C VAL A 165 -10.75 26.04 -4.52
N SER A 166 -11.32 25.00 -3.89
CA SER A 166 -11.88 25.06 -2.53
C SER A 166 -10.89 24.67 -1.42
N ALA A 167 -9.65 24.33 -1.75
CA ALA A 167 -8.63 23.99 -0.76
C ALA A 167 -8.09 25.25 -0.07
N GLY A 168 -8.61 25.52 1.13
CA GLY A 168 -8.06 26.52 2.05
C GLY A 168 -6.64 26.20 2.51
N ARG A 169 -5.95 27.19 3.10
CA ARG A 169 -4.55 27.09 3.55
C ARG A 169 -4.27 25.85 4.42
N GLN A 170 -5.14 25.58 5.40
CA GLN A 170 -4.94 24.46 6.33
C GLN A 170 -4.90 23.12 5.58
N ARG A 171 -5.84 22.87 4.66
CA ARG A 171 -5.86 21.62 3.86
C ARG A 171 -4.60 21.44 3.01
N LEU A 172 -4.02 22.52 2.51
CA LEU A 172 -2.78 22.46 1.72
C LEU A 172 -1.56 22.16 2.60
N VAL A 173 -1.54 22.71 3.82
CA VAL A 173 -0.47 22.46 4.80
C VAL A 173 -0.56 21.03 5.33
N ASP A 174 -1.76 20.60 5.76
CA ASP A 174 -2.02 19.22 6.21
C ASP A 174 -1.74 18.20 5.11
N GLY A 175 -2.09 18.59 3.88
CA GLY A 175 -1.57 18.05 2.64
C GLY A 175 -0.06 18.01 2.75
N TRP A 176 0.69 19.01 2.30
CA TRP A 176 2.17 19.03 2.29
C TRP A 176 2.87 18.25 3.43
N ALA A 177 2.48 18.46 4.69
CA ALA A 177 3.01 17.78 5.86
C ALA A 177 2.95 16.24 5.75
N ALA A 178 1.82 15.64 5.37
CA ALA A 178 1.74 14.19 5.26
C ALA A 178 2.62 13.61 4.10
N ARG A 179 3.16 14.42 3.18
CA ARG A 179 3.97 13.96 2.03
C ARG A 179 5.38 14.08 2.40
N VAL A 180 5.74 15.20 3.04
CA VAL A 180 7.03 15.29 3.71
C VAL A 180 7.16 14.09 4.63
N LEU A 181 6.15 13.81 5.47
CA LEU A 181 6.15 12.60 6.29
C LEU A 181 6.34 11.34 5.44
N ARG A 182 5.50 11.04 4.44
CA ARG A 182 5.69 9.83 3.58
C ARG A 182 7.05 9.77 2.88
N GLN A 183 7.56 10.89 2.38
CA GLN A 183 8.83 10.96 1.66
C GLN A 183 9.99 10.73 2.63
N VAL A 184 9.94 11.34 3.81
CA VAL A 184 10.86 11.09 4.93
C VAL A 184 10.75 9.62 5.34
N SER A 185 9.54 9.08 5.53
CA SER A 185 9.31 7.66 5.85
C SER A 185 9.98 6.72 4.85
N VAL A 186 9.82 6.97 3.54
CA VAL A 186 10.44 6.15 2.50
C VAL A 186 11.95 6.34 2.47
N THR A 187 12.44 7.58 2.59
CA THR A 187 13.87 7.89 2.55
C THR A 187 14.62 7.26 3.73
N PHE A 188 14.01 7.27 4.90
CA PHE A 188 14.57 6.70 6.12
C PHE A 188 14.11 5.28 6.41
N LEU A 189 13.36 4.66 5.48
CA LEU A 189 12.85 3.30 5.60
C LEU A 189 12.09 3.04 6.92
N ASP A 190 11.32 4.03 7.37
CA ASP A 190 10.39 3.91 8.50
C ASP A 190 8.95 3.83 7.99
N PRO A 191 8.48 2.63 7.57
CA PRO A 191 7.13 2.46 7.04
C PRO A 191 6.06 2.74 8.11
N THR A 192 6.42 2.72 9.39
CA THR A 192 5.46 2.99 10.46
C THR A 192 4.99 4.44 10.38
N MET A 193 5.85 5.39 9.99
CA MET A 193 5.47 6.81 9.83
C MET A 193 4.41 7.02 8.74
N MET A 194 4.18 6.03 7.87
CA MET A 194 3.11 6.05 6.86
C MET A 194 1.75 5.59 7.41
N LEU A 195 1.68 5.11 8.65
CA LEU A 195 0.42 4.68 9.27
C LEU A 195 -0.55 5.85 9.37
N PRO A 196 -1.82 5.66 9.00
CA PRO A 196 -2.77 6.75 8.90
C PRO A 196 -3.17 7.29 10.28
N SER A 197 -3.49 8.58 10.33
CA SER A 197 -4.06 9.22 11.53
C SER A 197 -5.49 8.74 11.81
N ALA A 198 -5.83 8.60 13.09
CA ALA A 198 -7.20 8.33 13.52
C ALA A 198 -8.09 9.56 13.28
N ARG A 199 -9.36 9.34 12.94
CA ARG A 199 -10.42 10.34 13.10
C ARG A 199 -10.94 10.30 14.54
N PRO A 200 -11.48 11.42 15.06
CA PRO A 200 -12.19 11.42 16.34
C PRO A 200 -13.30 10.38 16.34
N VAL A 201 -13.39 9.58 17.40
CA VAL A 201 -14.46 8.59 17.59
C VAL A 201 -15.44 9.17 18.62
N PRO A 202 -16.62 9.65 18.21
CA PRO A 202 -17.57 10.24 19.15
C PRO A 202 -18.10 9.19 20.13
N GLY A 203 -18.38 9.61 21.37
CA GLY A 203 -19.11 8.79 22.35
C GLY A 203 -18.39 7.55 22.86
N THR A 204 -17.09 7.35 22.57
CA THR A 204 -16.34 6.18 23.03
C THR A 204 -15.36 6.57 24.14
N PRO A 205 -15.76 6.51 25.43
CA PRO A 205 -14.84 6.78 26.51
C PRO A 205 -13.78 5.68 26.60
N VAL A 206 -12.50 6.07 26.59
CA VAL A 206 -11.39 5.13 26.72
C VAL A 206 -11.15 4.83 28.19
N ARG A 207 -11.82 3.80 28.71
CA ARG A 207 -11.74 3.38 30.12
C ARG A 207 -10.91 2.12 30.37
N SER A 208 -10.51 1.42 29.32
CA SER A 208 -9.73 0.18 29.40
C SER A 208 -8.79 0.06 28.21
N LEU A 209 -7.78 -0.81 28.31
CA LEU A 209 -6.84 -1.09 27.22
C LEU A 209 -7.54 -1.69 26.00
N GLY A 210 -8.57 -2.52 26.21
CA GLY A 210 -9.42 -3.04 25.14
C GLY A 210 -10.20 -1.93 24.44
N ALA A 211 -10.79 -1.00 25.21
CA ALA A 211 -11.48 0.17 24.64
C ALA A 211 -10.53 1.09 23.87
N LEU A 212 -9.29 1.24 24.34
CA LEU A 212 -8.24 1.98 23.65
C LEU A 212 -7.88 1.33 22.30
N ALA A 213 -7.65 0.02 22.30
CA ALA A 213 -7.34 -0.74 21.09
C ALA A 213 -8.49 -0.65 20.07
N LEU A 214 -9.74 -0.81 20.55
CA LEU A 214 -10.94 -0.68 19.72
C LEU A 214 -11.10 0.74 19.18
N ALA A 215 -10.91 1.78 20.00
CA ALA A 215 -10.97 3.17 19.55
C ALA A 215 -9.92 3.46 18.46
N GLY A 216 -8.73 2.86 18.57
CA GLY A 216 -7.69 2.94 17.55
C GLY A 216 -8.11 2.38 16.18
N VAL A 217 -8.89 1.29 16.19
CA VAL A 217 -9.50 0.69 15.00
C VAL A 217 -10.68 1.52 14.48
N LEU A 218 -11.59 1.93 15.38
CA LEU A 218 -12.79 2.70 15.05
C LEU A 218 -12.44 4.03 14.37
N GLY A 219 -11.41 4.72 14.87
CA GLY A 219 -10.90 5.95 14.26
C GLY A 219 -10.35 5.77 12.84
N ARG A 220 -10.19 4.52 12.38
CA ARG A 220 -9.63 4.15 11.07
C ARG A 220 -10.59 3.31 10.22
N LEU A 221 -11.87 3.21 10.59
CA LEU A 221 -12.89 2.46 9.82
C LEU A 221 -13.03 2.89 8.37
N ARG A 222 -12.60 4.09 7.99
CA ARG A 222 -12.53 4.49 6.56
C ARG A 222 -11.67 3.55 5.70
N TYR A 223 -10.74 2.81 6.30
CA TYR A 223 -9.93 1.80 5.61
C TYR A 223 -10.60 0.43 5.53
N ALA A 224 -11.79 0.25 6.11
CA ALA A 224 -12.54 -1.00 6.01
C ALA A 224 -12.92 -1.31 4.56
N VAL A 225 -13.34 -0.31 3.77
CA VAL A 225 -13.70 -0.53 2.36
C VAL A 225 -12.49 -1.02 1.53
N PRO A 226 -11.32 -0.36 1.55
CA PRO A 226 -10.11 -0.92 0.95
C PRO A 226 -9.74 -2.32 1.46
N ALA A 227 -9.90 -2.59 2.76
CA ALA A 227 -9.63 -3.91 3.33
C ALA A 227 -10.56 -4.98 2.77
N LEU A 228 -11.87 -4.69 2.64
CA LEU A 228 -12.84 -5.59 2.01
C LEU A 228 -12.50 -5.83 0.53
N LEU A 229 -12.14 -4.78 -0.20
CA LEU A 229 -11.69 -4.90 -1.59
C LEU A 229 -10.41 -5.75 -1.71
N LEU A 230 -9.47 -5.65 -0.78
CA LEU A 230 -8.31 -6.54 -0.73
C LEU A 230 -8.71 -8.01 -0.50
N GLY A 231 -9.75 -8.27 0.29
CA GLY A 231 -10.29 -9.63 0.43
C GLY A 231 -10.84 -10.18 -0.88
N VAL A 232 -11.55 -9.34 -1.66
CA VAL A 232 -12.02 -9.68 -3.01
C VAL A 232 -10.86 -9.91 -3.97
N VAL A 233 -9.82 -9.06 -3.93
CA VAL A 233 -8.60 -9.24 -4.72
C VAL A 233 -7.94 -10.58 -4.41
N VAL A 234 -7.84 -10.97 -3.13
CA VAL A 234 -7.26 -12.26 -2.72
C VAL A 234 -8.08 -13.44 -3.24
N ALA A 235 -9.41 -13.40 -3.10
CA ALA A 235 -10.28 -14.46 -3.62
C ALA A 235 -10.17 -14.61 -5.14
N LEU A 236 -10.15 -13.49 -5.89
CA LEU A 236 -9.99 -13.51 -7.34
C LEU A 236 -8.58 -13.92 -7.76
N ALA A 237 -7.55 -13.50 -7.02
CA ALA A 237 -6.16 -13.88 -7.26
C ALA A 237 -5.95 -15.38 -7.05
N HIS A 238 -6.61 -16.01 -6.08
CA HIS A 238 -6.54 -17.46 -5.89
C HIS A 238 -6.98 -18.23 -7.14
N VAL A 239 -8.07 -17.79 -7.78
CA VAL A 239 -8.55 -18.41 -9.02
C VAL A 239 -7.73 -17.99 -10.24
N ALA A 240 -7.31 -16.73 -10.29
CA ALA A 240 -6.65 -16.16 -11.45
C ALA A 240 -5.14 -16.47 -11.51
N LEU A 241 -4.50 -16.79 -10.38
CA LEU A 241 -3.06 -16.97 -10.22
C LEU A 241 -2.75 -18.27 -9.45
N PRO A 242 -3.11 -19.44 -9.99
CA PRO A 242 -2.95 -20.73 -9.28
C PRO A 242 -1.49 -21.12 -9.00
N GLY A 243 -0.51 -20.48 -9.65
CA GLY A 243 0.90 -20.66 -9.34
C GLY A 243 1.38 -19.90 -8.10
N VAL A 244 0.56 -18.97 -7.58
CA VAL A 244 0.87 -18.25 -6.34
C VAL A 244 0.30 -19.02 -5.15
N PRO A 245 1.12 -19.41 -4.15
CA PRO A 245 0.64 -20.15 -3.00
C PRO A 245 -0.42 -19.37 -2.20
N ASP A 246 -1.48 -20.07 -1.78
CA ASP A 246 -2.59 -19.48 -1.02
C ASP A 246 -2.12 -18.75 0.25
N ALA A 247 -1.13 -19.31 0.95
CA ALA A 247 -0.54 -18.69 2.14
C ALA A 247 0.09 -17.31 1.83
N VAL A 248 0.66 -17.13 0.64
CA VAL A 248 1.22 -15.85 0.18
C VAL A 248 0.11 -14.85 -0.10
N LEU A 249 -0.95 -15.27 -0.81
CA LEU A 249 -2.09 -14.40 -1.11
C LEU A 249 -2.80 -13.94 0.18
N VAL A 250 -3.11 -14.88 1.07
CA VAL A 250 -3.77 -14.59 2.36
C VAL A 250 -2.85 -13.76 3.25
N GLY A 251 -1.57 -14.12 3.39
CA GLY A 251 -0.63 -13.43 4.24
C GLY A 251 -0.38 -11.98 3.83
N LEU A 252 -0.09 -11.74 2.54
CA LEU A 252 0.13 -10.39 2.01
C LEU A 252 -1.16 -9.56 2.02
N GLY A 253 -2.29 -10.18 1.62
CA GLY A 253 -3.60 -9.53 1.63
C GLY A 253 -4.03 -9.11 3.03
N ALA A 254 -3.92 -10.00 4.01
CA ALA A 254 -4.25 -9.73 5.40
C ALA A 254 -3.32 -8.67 5.99
N PHE A 255 -2.01 -8.76 5.74
CA PHE A 255 -1.06 -7.77 6.21
C PHE A 255 -1.40 -6.38 5.66
N ALA A 256 -1.62 -6.25 4.35
CA ALA A 256 -1.98 -4.98 3.72
C ALA A 256 -3.34 -4.43 4.20
N ALA A 257 -4.33 -5.31 4.40
CA ALA A 257 -5.66 -4.93 4.88
C ALA A 257 -5.66 -4.47 6.34
N LEU A 258 -4.85 -5.11 7.19
CA LEU A 258 -4.81 -4.85 8.63
C LEU A 258 -3.84 -3.72 9.02
N LEU A 259 -2.78 -3.48 8.22
CA LEU A 259 -1.73 -2.50 8.53
C LEU A 259 -2.26 -1.10 8.91
N PRO A 260 -3.27 -0.51 8.22
CA PRO A 260 -3.83 0.77 8.61
C PRO A 260 -4.29 0.82 10.08
N PHE A 261 -4.89 -0.26 10.57
CA PHE A 261 -5.42 -0.38 11.93
C PHE A 261 -4.33 -0.49 12.99
N GLY A 262 -3.10 -0.86 12.59
CA GLY A 262 -1.88 -0.80 13.41
C GLY A 262 -1.51 0.60 13.90
N GLY A 263 -2.04 1.66 13.27
CA GLY A 263 -1.69 3.04 13.60
C GLY A 263 -1.97 3.47 15.04
N GLY A 264 -2.94 2.85 15.73
CA GLY A 264 -3.27 3.17 17.12
C GLY A 264 -2.12 2.86 18.08
N ILE A 265 -1.70 1.58 18.11
CA ILE A 265 -0.57 1.16 18.94
C ILE A 265 0.75 1.77 18.45
N GLY A 266 0.92 1.98 17.15
CA GLY A 266 2.12 2.63 16.61
C GLY A 266 2.34 4.06 17.11
N GLN A 267 1.26 4.82 17.36
CA GLN A 267 1.37 6.15 17.96
C GLN A 267 1.80 6.09 19.42
N LEU A 268 1.29 5.11 20.19
CA LEU A 268 1.69 4.89 21.57
C LEU A 268 3.16 4.46 21.65
N TRP A 269 3.59 3.54 20.79
CA TRP A 269 4.93 2.96 20.85
C TRP A 269 6.06 3.97 20.56
N ARG A 270 5.78 5.00 19.75
CA ARG A 270 6.72 6.09 19.47
C ARG A 270 6.93 7.05 20.63
N SER A 271 5.99 7.13 21.57
CA SER A 271 6.07 8.04 22.70
C SER A 271 6.09 7.27 24.02
N PRO A 272 7.28 7.06 24.62
CA PRO A 272 7.39 6.50 25.96
C PRO A 272 6.57 7.31 26.98
N GLY A 273 6.45 8.62 26.77
CA GLY A 273 5.58 9.49 27.56
C GLY A 273 4.14 8.99 27.55
N LEU A 274 3.51 8.86 26.38
CA LEU A 274 2.11 8.42 26.25
C LEU A 274 1.86 7.04 26.86
N ARG A 275 2.82 6.11 26.76
CA ARG A 275 2.68 4.78 27.38
C ARG A 275 2.68 4.85 28.91
N ARG A 276 3.51 5.72 29.50
CA ARG A 276 3.55 5.92 30.97
C ARG A 276 2.24 6.47 31.54
N TRP A 277 1.45 7.19 30.74
CA TRP A 277 0.13 7.69 31.16
C TRP A 277 -0.95 6.60 31.27
N LEU A 278 -0.74 5.43 30.67
CA LEU A 278 -1.75 4.36 30.62
C LEU A 278 -1.68 3.39 31.81
N ASP A 279 -0.73 3.58 32.74
CA ASP A 279 -0.50 2.73 33.92
C ASP A 279 -0.63 1.21 33.63
N ALA A 280 -0.02 0.78 32.52
CA ALA A 280 -0.14 -0.58 32.01
C ALA A 280 1.21 -1.11 31.54
N SER A 281 1.41 -2.42 31.65
CA SER A 281 2.60 -3.07 31.12
C SER A 281 2.58 -3.09 29.59
N ASP A 282 3.77 -3.02 28.98
CA ASP A 282 3.94 -3.12 27.53
C ASP A 282 3.35 -4.43 26.96
N VAL A 283 3.48 -5.52 27.71
CA VAL A 283 2.90 -6.82 27.34
C VAL A 283 1.37 -6.74 27.34
N ALA A 284 0.75 -6.15 28.36
CA ALA A 284 -0.71 -6.01 28.40
C ALA A 284 -1.22 -5.16 27.22
N LEU A 285 -0.54 -4.06 26.89
CA LEU A 285 -0.86 -3.24 25.72
C LEU A 285 -0.81 -4.03 24.42
N ARG A 286 0.25 -4.82 24.22
CA ARG A 286 0.42 -5.67 23.03
C ARG A 286 -0.63 -6.76 22.94
N VAL A 287 -0.92 -7.46 24.04
CA VAL A 287 -1.91 -8.55 24.07
C VAL A 287 -3.30 -8.04 23.72
N TRP A 288 -3.74 -6.91 24.29
CA TRP A 288 -5.06 -6.35 23.96
C TRP A 288 -5.18 -5.94 22.49
N HIS A 289 -4.13 -5.36 21.91
CA HIS A 289 -4.12 -5.04 20.48
C HIS A 289 -4.02 -6.31 19.61
N ALA A 290 -3.31 -7.34 20.06
CA ALA A 290 -3.24 -8.63 19.39
C ALA A 290 -4.63 -9.27 19.28
N VAL A 291 -5.41 -9.25 20.37
CA VAL A 291 -6.79 -9.74 20.39
C VAL A 291 -7.66 -8.99 19.38
N VAL A 292 -7.59 -7.65 19.38
CA VAL A 292 -8.35 -6.83 18.43
C VAL A 292 -7.94 -7.11 16.97
N PHE A 293 -6.64 -7.25 16.69
CA PHE A 293 -6.17 -7.58 15.35
C PHE A 293 -6.53 -9.00 14.93
N ALA A 294 -6.55 -9.96 15.86
CA ALA A 294 -7.03 -11.31 15.59
C ALA A 294 -8.52 -11.32 15.21
N LEU A 295 -9.35 -10.54 15.90
CA LEU A 295 -10.76 -10.36 15.55
C LEU A 295 -10.94 -9.71 14.16
N LEU A 296 -10.16 -8.67 13.86
CA LEU A 296 -10.18 -8.05 12.52
C LEU A 296 -9.72 -9.03 11.43
N ALA A 297 -8.68 -9.81 11.70
CA ALA A 297 -8.18 -10.82 10.78
C ALA A 297 -9.20 -11.92 10.55
N LEU A 298 -9.95 -12.33 11.57
CA LEU A 298 -11.04 -13.28 11.46
C LEU A 298 -12.18 -12.73 10.59
N VAL A 299 -12.62 -11.49 10.86
CA VAL A 299 -13.67 -10.83 10.05
C VAL A 299 -13.23 -10.71 8.59
N TRP A 300 -11.99 -10.30 8.34
CA TRP A 300 -11.45 -10.21 6.98
C TRP A 300 -11.30 -11.61 6.34
N GLY A 301 -10.87 -12.60 7.11
CA GLY A 301 -10.80 -13.99 6.68
C GLY A 301 -12.15 -14.56 6.26
N LEU A 302 -13.24 -14.20 6.95
CA LEU A 302 -14.60 -14.57 6.56
C LEU A 302 -14.99 -13.96 5.20
N VAL A 303 -14.52 -12.76 4.87
CA VAL A 303 -14.76 -12.13 3.56
C VAL A 303 -14.03 -12.92 2.46
N VAL A 304 -12.77 -13.30 2.71
CA VAL A 304 -11.99 -14.14 1.78
C VAL A 304 -12.63 -15.52 1.63
N LEU A 305 -13.09 -16.13 2.74
CA LEU A 305 -13.79 -17.41 2.73
C LEU A 305 -15.08 -17.32 1.90
N ALA A 306 -15.91 -16.30 2.14
CA ALA A 306 -17.12 -16.10 1.37
C ALA A 306 -16.82 -15.92 -0.12
N GLY A 307 -15.80 -15.12 -0.48
CA GLY A 307 -15.39 -14.94 -1.87
C GLY A 307 -14.93 -16.23 -2.55
N THR A 308 -14.10 -17.02 -1.87
CA THR A 308 -13.58 -18.30 -2.40
C THR A 308 -14.66 -19.37 -2.52
N LEU A 309 -15.61 -19.43 -1.57
CA LEU A 309 -16.79 -20.29 -1.66
C LEU A 309 -17.73 -19.88 -2.79
N LEU A 310 -17.97 -18.58 -3.01
CA LEU A 310 -18.78 -18.08 -4.13
C LEU A 310 -18.15 -18.40 -5.49
N LEU A 311 -16.81 -18.47 -5.55
CA LEU A 311 -16.06 -18.87 -6.73
C LEU A 311 -15.95 -20.40 -6.88
N GLY A 312 -16.43 -21.19 -5.92
CA GLY A 312 -16.37 -22.64 -5.93
C GLY A 312 -14.96 -23.23 -5.77
N SER A 313 -14.00 -22.44 -5.28
CA SER A 313 -12.60 -22.83 -5.13
C SER A 313 -12.11 -22.50 -3.72
N PRO A 314 -12.21 -23.44 -2.76
CA PRO A 314 -11.77 -23.21 -1.40
C PRO A 314 -10.24 -23.15 -1.30
N LEU A 315 -9.73 -22.24 -0.46
CA LEU A 315 -8.30 -22.13 -0.16
C LEU A 315 -7.80 -23.36 0.60
N ALA A 316 -6.51 -23.66 0.43
CA ALA A 316 -5.81 -24.67 1.21
C ALA A 316 -5.90 -24.38 2.72
N SER A 317 -6.13 -25.42 3.53
CA SER A 317 -6.32 -25.28 4.98
C SER A 317 -5.13 -24.59 5.68
N VAL A 318 -3.90 -24.81 5.18
CA VAL A 318 -2.68 -24.18 5.71
C VAL A 318 -2.67 -22.66 5.54
N ALA A 319 -3.33 -22.13 4.50
CA ALA A 319 -3.35 -20.71 4.20
C ALA A 319 -4.02 -19.88 5.30
N TRP A 320 -4.98 -20.48 6.03
CA TRP A 320 -5.66 -19.83 7.15
C TRP A 320 -4.72 -19.53 8.33
N LEU A 321 -3.60 -20.25 8.46
CA LEU A 321 -2.55 -19.93 9.45
C LEU A 321 -1.83 -18.61 9.13
N ALA A 322 -1.89 -18.13 7.88
CA ALA A 322 -1.32 -16.84 7.50
C ALA A 322 -2.11 -15.65 8.08
N LEU A 323 -3.39 -15.82 8.43
CA LEU A 323 -4.21 -14.77 9.04
C LEU A 323 -3.68 -14.32 10.43
N PRO A 324 -3.58 -15.20 11.43
CA PRO A 324 -3.06 -14.81 12.75
C PRO A 324 -1.59 -14.39 12.68
N LEU A 325 -0.81 -14.99 11.76
CA LEU A 325 0.57 -14.57 11.50
C LEU A 325 0.64 -13.13 10.98
N ALA A 326 -0.19 -12.77 9.99
CA ALA A 326 -0.24 -11.42 9.44
C ALA A 326 -0.71 -10.39 10.49
N ALA A 327 -1.71 -10.74 11.30
CA ALA A 327 -2.15 -9.90 12.42
C ALA A 327 -1.01 -9.64 13.43
N ALA A 328 -0.27 -10.68 13.79
CA ALA A 328 0.89 -10.57 14.68
C ALA A 328 2.03 -9.77 14.03
N ALA A 329 2.28 -9.95 12.72
CA ALA A 329 3.27 -9.19 11.98
C ALA A 329 2.92 -7.69 11.91
N VAL A 330 1.63 -7.33 11.78
CA VAL A 330 1.17 -5.94 11.85
C VAL A 330 1.41 -5.36 13.25
N LEU A 331 1.10 -6.11 14.30
CA LEU A 331 1.38 -5.70 15.68
C LEU A 331 2.88 -5.47 15.90
N ARG A 332 3.73 -6.40 15.49
CA ARG A 332 5.19 -6.28 15.58
C ARG A 332 5.70 -5.08 14.79
N THR A 333 5.19 -4.87 13.58
CA THR A 333 5.54 -3.72 12.74
C THR A 333 5.16 -2.41 13.43
N ALA A 334 3.97 -2.34 14.04
CA ALA A 334 3.51 -1.14 14.74
C ALA A 334 4.22 -0.91 16.09
N THR A 335 4.70 -1.96 16.76
CA THR A 335 5.38 -1.90 18.07
C THR A 335 6.90 -1.99 17.97
N ARG A 336 7.43 -1.73 16.78
CA ARG A 336 8.87 -1.70 16.56
C ARG A 336 9.49 -0.48 17.26
N PRO A 337 10.70 -0.61 17.83
CA PRO A 337 11.47 0.55 18.27
C PRO A 337 11.73 1.53 17.12
N PRO A 338 11.78 2.84 17.39
CA PRO A 338 12.15 3.83 16.37
C PRO A 338 13.54 3.51 15.80
N VAL A 339 13.74 3.87 14.53
CA VAL A 339 15.03 3.72 13.84
C VAL A 339 16.07 4.55 14.58
N ASP A 340 17.19 3.93 14.94
CA ASP A 340 18.32 4.61 15.55
C ASP A 340 19.29 5.08 14.47
N TYR A 341 19.32 6.40 14.25
CA TYR A 341 20.19 7.08 13.29
C TYR A 341 21.56 7.45 13.87
N GLY A 342 21.81 7.23 15.17
CA GLY A 342 23.06 7.61 15.84
C GLY A 342 24.28 6.83 15.37
N ALA A 343 24.09 5.65 14.77
CA ALA A 343 25.17 4.82 14.24
C ALA A 343 24.71 3.96 13.04
N PRO A 344 24.69 4.53 11.81
CA PRO A 344 24.14 3.86 10.63
C PRO A 344 24.91 2.60 10.20
N GLY A 345 26.12 2.38 10.74
CA GLY A 345 26.96 1.22 10.44
C GLY A 345 27.23 1.11 8.95
N LEU A 346 28.07 2.02 8.45
CA LEU A 346 28.50 2.02 7.05
C LEU A 346 29.45 0.85 6.81
N THR A 347 29.18 0.07 5.77
CA THR A 347 30.09 -0.97 5.27
C THR A 347 30.35 -0.72 3.80
N ASP A 348 31.60 -0.88 3.36
CA ASP A 348 31.93 -0.80 1.95
C ASP A 348 31.33 -2.01 1.21
N THR A 349 30.52 -1.74 0.19
CA THR A 349 30.02 -2.73 -0.76
C THR A 349 30.63 -2.47 -2.14
N PRO A 350 30.58 -3.43 -3.08
CA PRO A 350 31.02 -3.20 -4.46
C PRO A 350 30.32 -2.02 -5.16
N PHE A 351 29.20 -1.54 -4.61
CA PHE A 351 28.41 -0.41 -5.12
C PHE A 351 28.58 0.88 -4.28
N GLY A 352 29.55 0.92 -3.37
CA GLY A 352 29.82 2.03 -2.45
C GLY A 352 29.43 1.75 -1.00
N GLN A 353 29.49 2.77 -0.14
CA GLN A 353 29.16 2.64 1.28
C GLN A 353 27.65 2.42 1.47
N ALA A 354 27.29 1.26 2.03
CA ALA A 354 25.91 0.93 2.36
C ALA A 354 25.69 1.03 3.88
N PRO A 355 24.62 1.69 4.35
CA PRO A 355 24.29 1.77 5.77
C PRO A 355 23.60 0.47 6.22
N VAL A 356 24.39 -0.59 6.42
CA VAL A 356 23.87 -1.94 6.69
C VAL A 356 23.04 -2.00 7.96
N ARG A 357 23.35 -1.21 9.01
CA ARG A 357 22.50 -1.19 10.21
C ARG A 357 21.15 -0.51 9.94
N LEU A 358 21.07 0.49 9.06
CA LEU A 358 19.78 1.09 8.68
C LEU A 358 18.94 0.11 7.86
N VAL A 359 19.55 -0.63 6.93
CA VAL A 359 18.85 -1.68 6.17
C VAL A 359 18.39 -2.81 7.10
N ALA A 360 19.27 -3.31 7.97
CA ALA A 360 18.93 -4.35 8.93
C ALA A 360 17.85 -3.89 9.92
N GLN A 361 17.88 -2.62 10.33
CA GLN A 361 16.80 -2.04 11.10
C GLN A 361 15.53 -2.04 10.27
N ALA A 362 15.50 -1.42 9.09
CA ALA A 362 14.33 -1.32 8.20
C ALA A 362 13.62 -2.67 7.97
N VAL A 363 14.37 -3.75 7.83
CA VAL A 363 13.85 -5.10 7.59
C VAL A 363 13.23 -5.74 8.85
N ARG A 364 13.62 -5.34 10.07
CA ARG A 364 13.03 -5.84 11.33
C ARG A 364 11.54 -5.44 11.42
N GLY A 365 10.63 -6.39 11.25
CA GLY A 365 9.18 -6.18 11.29
C GLY A 365 8.45 -7.10 10.31
N PRO A 366 8.39 -6.74 9.01
CA PRO A 366 7.79 -7.58 7.97
C PRO A 366 8.61 -8.85 7.70
N ASP A 367 9.88 -8.90 8.10
CA ASP A 367 10.78 -10.04 7.94
C ASP A 367 10.22 -11.35 8.50
N LEU A 368 9.78 -11.38 9.75
CA LEU A 368 9.23 -12.60 10.36
C LEU A 368 7.87 -12.98 9.77
N GLY A 369 7.06 -11.97 9.41
CA GLY A 369 5.80 -12.22 8.69
C GLY A 369 6.05 -12.84 7.32
N ALA A 370 6.98 -12.28 6.55
CA ALA A 370 7.35 -12.77 5.23
C ALA A 370 7.99 -14.16 5.29
N VAL A 371 8.93 -14.38 6.21
CA VAL A 371 9.55 -15.69 6.46
C VAL A 371 8.48 -16.70 6.87
N GLY A 372 7.59 -16.35 7.80
CA GLY A 372 6.52 -17.25 8.22
C GLY A 372 5.54 -17.58 7.08
N VAL A 373 5.17 -16.60 6.26
CA VAL A 373 4.33 -16.82 5.07
C VAL A 373 5.05 -17.72 4.05
N TRP A 374 6.35 -17.53 3.85
CA TRP A 374 7.14 -18.37 2.96
C TRP A 374 7.27 -19.81 3.47
N LEU A 375 7.47 -19.99 4.78
CA LEU A 375 7.45 -21.30 5.42
C LEU A 375 6.08 -21.98 5.29
N LEU A 376 5.00 -21.24 5.51
CA LEU A 376 3.63 -21.76 5.32
C LEU A 376 3.34 -22.13 3.87
N ALA A 377 3.94 -21.43 2.90
CA ALA A 377 3.81 -21.74 1.49
C ALA A 377 4.59 -23.00 1.08
N ALA A 378 5.70 -23.29 1.75
CA ALA A 378 6.57 -24.42 1.44
C ALA A 378 6.25 -25.70 2.25
N ALA A 379 5.62 -25.57 3.43
CA ALA A 379 5.42 -26.68 4.36
C ALA A 379 4.08 -27.40 4.15
N PRO A 380 4.04 -28.75 4.24
CA PRO A 380 2.78 -29.47 4.28
C PRO A 380 1.99 -29.11 5.55
N PHE A 381 0.66 -29.21 5.48
CA PHE A 381 -0.17 -29.01 6.66
C PHE A 381 0.04 -30.14 7.67
N GLY A 382 0.39 -29.80 8.91
CA GLY A 382 0.65 -30.76 9.97
C GLY A 382 1.00 -30.09 11.29
N LEU A 383 1.16 -30.90 12.34
CA LEU A 383 1.45 -30.42 13.70
C LEU A 383 2.68 -29.52 13.74
N VAL A 384 3.76 -29.90 13.03
CA VAL A 384 5.00 -29.10 12.97
C VAL A 384 4.74 -27.70 12.41
N THR A 385 3.99 -27.59 11.31
CA THR A 385 3.65 -26.31 10.68
C THR A 385 2.80 -25.43 11.60
N VAL A 386 1.86 -26.04 12.34
CA VAL A 386 1.06 -25.33 13.35
C VAL A 386 1.93 -24.82 14.51
N LEU A 387 2.84 -25.66 15.02
CA LEU A 387 3.74 -25.27 16.11
C LEU A 387 4.71 -24.16 15.68
N VAL A 388 5.26 -24.23 14.46
CA VAL A 388 6.12 -23.19 13.89
C VAL A 388 5.34 -21.88 13.73
N ALA A 389 4.12 -21.93 13.17
CA ALA A 389 3.26 -20.75 13.05
C ALA A 389 2.95 -20.15 14.43
N ALA A 390 2.59 -20.98 15.41
CA ALA A 390 2.31 -20.54 16.78
C ALA A 390 3.54 -19.90 17.43
N ALA A 391 4.73 -20.47 17.25
CA ALA A 391 5.98 -19.90 17.75
C ALA A 391 6.29 -18.54 17.12
N LEU A 392 6.10 -18.40 15.81
CA LEU A 392 6.28 -17.13 15.10
C LEU A 392 5.26 -16.07 15.54
N ILE A 393 4.00 -16.45 15.71
CA ILE A 393 2.94 -15.58 16.23
C ILE A 393 3.30 -15.12 17.65
N ALA A 394 3.65 -16.04 18.54
CA ALA A 394 4.06 -15.73 19.91
C ALA A 394 5.28 -14.81 19.93
N TRP A 395 6.27 -15.06 19.06
CA TRP A 395 7.43 -14.20 18.91
C TRP A 395 7.03 -12.77 18.48
N CYS A 396 6.16 -12.63 17.48
CA CYS A 396 5.70 -11.33 17.01
C CYS A 396 4.88 -10.55 18.07
N VAL A 397 4.16 -11.24 18.95
CA VAL A 397 3.37 -10.59 20.02
C VAL A 397 4.25 -10.23 21.21
N LEU A 398 5.18 -11.09 21.60
CA LEU A 398 5.96 -10.94 22.83
C LEU A 398 7.26 -10.13 22.64
N ARG A 399 7.82 -10.10 21.43
CA ARG A 399 9.08 -9.37 21.10
C ARG A 399 8.78 -8.23 20.14
#